data_AF-A0A285PCB7-F1
#
_entry.id   AF-A0A285PCB7-F1
#
_cell.length_a   1.000
_cell.length_b   1.000
_cell.length_c   1.000
_cell.angle_alpha   90.00
_cell.angle_beta   90.00
_cell.angle_gamma   90.00
#
_symmetry.space_group_name_H-M   'P 1'
#
loop_
_entity.id
_entity.type
_entity.pdbx_description
1 polymer ?
#
loop_
_entity_poly.entity_id
_entity_poly.type
_entity_poly.pdbx_seq_one_letter_code
_entity_poly.pdbx_strand_id
1 'polypeptide(L)'
;MQEQSMLRALLLVNSASCAVFGGLFLAYPVGSAAFIGTIPPIIVTSLGALLAINAILLVLTAWRWYAQPKAVAFFILGDASWVLGTLALLASNFWIQGTAAIWSSLIVAIMVGTLGYGQYHFGLRKKQVRQLIEQPESTGLP
;
A
#
# COMPACT_ATOMS: atom_id res chain seq x y z
N MET A 1 14.68 16.12 -10.16
CA MET A 1 14.73 14.80 -10.81
C MET A 1 14.78 13.65 -9.81
N GLN A 2 15.70 13.65 -8.83
CA GLN A 2 15.90 12.55 -7.88
C GLN A 2 14.63 12.12 -7.10
N GLU A 3 13.76 13.06 -6.73
CA GLU A 3 12.53 12.78 -5.98
C GLU A 3 11.46 12.03 -6.79
N GLN A 4 11.33 12.36 -8.08
CA GLN A 4 10.42 11.66 -8.98
C GLN A 4 10.91 10.23 -9.23
N SER A 5 12.23 10.04 -9.36
CA SER A 5 12.83 8.71 -9.48
C SER A 5 12.57 7.85 -8.23
N MET A 6 12.69 8.44 -7.02
CA MET A 6 12.43 7.74 -5.76
C MET A 6 10.96 7.36 -5.61
N LEU A 7 10.03 8.30 -5.86
CA LEU A 7 8.59 8.00 -5.81
C LEU A 7 8.22 6.90 -6.79
N ARG A 8 8.76 6.95 -8.02
CA ARG A 8 8.53 5.91 -9.02
C ARG A 8 9.04 4.55 -8.56
N ALA A 9 10.23 4.48 -7.96
CA ALA A 9 10.75 3.24 -7.39
C ALA A 9 9.82 2.69 -6.29
N LEU A 10 9.35 3.54 -5.38
CA LEU A 10 8.42 3.14 -4.32
C LEU A 10 7.08 2.62 -4.85
N LEU A 11 6.52 3.27 -5.88
CA LEU A 11 5.30 2.80 -6.55
C LEU A 11 5.51 1.45 -7.23
N LEU A 12 6.67 1.23 -7.87
CA LEU A 12 6.99 -0.04 -8.54
C LEU A 12 7.27 -1.17 -7.54
N VAL A 13 7.94 -0.89 -6.42
CA VAL A 13 8.16 -1.89 -5.36
C VAL A 13 6.84 -2.27 -4.70
N ASN A 14 5.95 -1.31 -4.42
CA ASN A 14 4.60 -1.62 -3.93
C ASN A 14 3.78 -2.39 -4.98
N SER A 15 3.91 -2.03 -6.26
CA SER A 15 3.28 -2.80 -7.32
C SER A 15 3.78 -4.24 -7.37
N ALA A 16 5.08 -4.47 -7.20
CA ALA A 16 5.68 -5.79 -7.25
C ALA A 16 5.18 -6.65 -6.08
N SER A 17 5.12 -6.09 -4.86
CA SER A 17 4.57 -6.81 -3.71
C SER A 17 3.09 -7.15 -3.91
N CYS A 18 2.29 -6.20 -4.41
CA CYS A 18 0.88 -6.44 -4.75
C CYS A 18 0.72 -7.55 -5.81
N ALA A 19 1.56 -7.57 -6.83
CA ALA A 19 1.52 -8.61 -7.87
C ALA A 19 1.91 -9.99 -7.32
N VAL A 20 2.93 -10.07 -6.48
CA VAL A 20 3.37 -11.35 -5.87
C VAL A 20 2.30 -11.90 -4.94
N PHE A 21 1.79 -11.10 -3.99
CA PHE A 21 0.76 -11.57 -3.06
C PHE A 21 -0.59 -11.78 -3.76
N GLY A 22 -0.95 -10.92 -4.72
CA GLY A 22 -2.14 -11.07 -5.54
C GLY A 22 -2.10 -12.37 -6.34
N GLY A 23 -0.99 -12.65 -7.01
CA GLY A 23 -0.76 -13.89 -7.75
C GLY A 23 -0.80 -15.12 -6.84
N LEU A 24 -0.15 -15.06 -5.67
CA LEU A 24 -0.18 -16.15 -4.69
C LEU A 24 -1.61 -16.46 -4.23
N PHE A 25 -2.39 -15.45 -3.85
CA PHE A 25 -3.76 -15.62 -3.36
C PHE A 25 -4.74 -16.07 -4.45
N LEU A 26 -4.52 -15.70 -5.71
CA LEU A 26 -5.31 -16.18 -6.84
C LEU A 26 -4.95 -17.61 -7.24
N ALA A 27 -3.66 -17.96 -7.24
CA ALA A 27 -3.18 -19.27 -7.67
C ALA A 27 -3.33 -20.35 -6.59
N TYR A 28 -3.26 -19.98 -5.31
CA TYR A 28 -3.27 -20.92 -4.20
C TYR A 28 -4.17 -20.49 -3.01
N PRO A 29 -5.46 -20.16 -3.26
CA PRO A 29 -6.33 -19.56 -2.25
C PRO A 29 -6.58 -20.46 -1.04
N VAL A 30 -6.75 -21.76 -1.24
CA VAL A 30 -7.05 -22.72 -0.15
C VAL A 30 -5.85 -22.86 0.79
N GLY A 31 -4.65 -23.00 0.25
CA GLY A 31 -3.46 -23.12 1.09
C GLY A 31 -3.04 -21.80 1.71
N SER A 32 -3.21 -20.67 1.02
CA SER A 32 -3.04 -19.35 1.65
C SER A 32 -4.04 -19.13 2.79
N ALA A 33 -5.30 -19.52 2.61
CA ALA A 33 -6.31 -19.46 3.67
C ALA A 33 -5.93 -20.32 4.88
N ALA A 34 -5.54 -21.57 4.65
CA ALA A 34 -5.10 -22.49 5.69
C ALA A 34 -3.82 -22.02 6.40
N PHE A 35 -2.90 -21.35 5.68
CA PHE A 35 -1.71 -20.76 6.28
C PHE A 35 -2.06 -19.57 7.17
N ILE A 36 -2.97 -18.69 6.72
CA ILE A 36 -3.38 -17.50 7.47
C ILE A 36 -4.15 -17.88 8.73
N GLY A 37 -5.02 -18.90 8.65
CA GLY A 37 -5.79 -19.40 9.78
C GLY A 37 -7.20 -19.81 9.37
N THR A 38 -8.20 -19.07 9.83
CA THR A 38 -9.64 -19.41 9.64
C THR A 38 -10.34 -18.56 8.58
N ILE A 39 -9.58 -17.81 7.78
CA ILE A 39 -10.15 -16.99 6.70
C ILE A 39 -10.77 -17.88 5.61
N PRO A 40 -11.99 -17.60 5.14
CA PRO A 40 -12.58 -18.33 4.01
C PRO A 40 -11.76 -18.14 2.71
N PRO A 41 -11.52 -19.21 1.92
CA PRO A 41 -10.74 -19.11 0.67
C PRO A 41 -11.31 -18.10 -0.33
N ILE A 42 -12.63 -17.91 -0.38
CA ILE A 42 -13.26 -16.92 -1.26
C ILE A 42 -12.79 -15.49 -0.95
N ILE A 43 -12.60 -15.16 0.34
CA ILE A 43 -12.10 -13.84 0.75
C ILE A 43 -10.64 -13.70 0.33
N VAL A 44 -9.83 -14.76 0.47
CA VAL A 44 -8.44 -14.77 -0.01
C VAL A 44 -8.38 -14.53 -1.52
N THR A 45 -9.20 -15.21 -2.31
CA THR A 45 -9.29 -14.98 -3.76
C THR A 45 -9.71 -13.54 -4.09
N SER A 46 -10.69 -12.99 -3.38
CA SER A 46 -11.11 -11.58 -3.56
C SER A 46 -10.00 -10.59 -3.23
N LEU A 47 -9.26 -10.81 -2.14
CA LEU A 47 -8.07 -10.02 -1.79
C LEU A 47 -6.99 -10.16 -2.86
N GLY A 48 -6.79 -11.37 -3.40
CA GLY A 48 -5.87 -11.62 -4.50
C GLY A 48 -6.21 -10.80 -5.75
N ALA A 49 -7.48 -10.78 -6.14
CA ALA A 49 -7.97 -9.97 -7.27
C ALA A 49 -7.79 -8.46 -7.02
N LEU A 50 -8.13 -8.00 -5.81
CA LEU A 50 -7.93 -6.61 -5.40
C LEU A 50 -6.46 -6.19 -5.50
N LEU A 51 -5.54 -7.02 -5.00
CA LEU A 51 -4.10 -6.77 -5.07
C LEU A 51 -3.59 -6.78 -6.52
N ALA A 52 -4.06 -7.68 -7.36
CA ALA A 52 -3.70 -7.71 -8.78
C ALA A 52 -4.14 -6.43 -9.51
N ILE A 53 -5.36 -5.97 -9.27
CA ILE A 53 -5.86 -4.69 -9.80
C ILE A 53 -5.01 -3.52 -9.26
N ASN A 54 -4.71 -3.52 -7.96
CA ASN A 54 -3.91 -2.48 -7.34
C ASN A 54 -2.49 -2.41 -7.94
N ALA A 55 -1.87 -3.56 -8.20
CA ALA A 55 -0.58 -3.64 -8.88
C ALA A 55 -0.62 -2.96 -10.26
N ILE A 56 -1.63 -3.26 -11.07
CA ILE A 56 -1.82 -2.62 -12.38
C ILE A 56 -1.94 -1.10 -12.23
N LEU A 57 -2.77 -0.63 -11.29
CA LEU A 57 -2.98 0.81 -11.07
C LEU A 57 -1.69 1.51 -10.58
N LEU A 58 -0.89 0.86 -9.74
CA LEU A 58 0.41 1.37 -9.28
C LEU A 58 1.40 1.47 -10.44
N VAL A 59 1.53 0.44 -11.28
CA VAL A 59 2.38 0.48 -12.49
C VAL A 59 1.95 1.62 -13.41
N LEU A 60 0.66 1.74 -13.70
CA LEU A 60 0.13 2.81 -14.56
C LEU A 60 0.42 4.20 -13.98
N THR A 61 0.34 4.35 -12.66
CA THR A 61 0.69 5.60 -11.98
C THR A 61 2.19 5.89 -12.04
N ALA A 62 3.02 4.86 -11.86
CA ALA A 62 4.48 4.95 -11.94
C ALA A 62 4.99 5.25 -13.36
N TRP A 63 4.25 4.86 -14.41
CA TRP A 63 4.61 5.14 -15.80
C TRP A 63 4.29 6.56 -16.27
N ARG A 64 3.38 7.27 -15.58
CA ARG A 64 3.08 8.65 -15.95
C ARG A 64 4.30 9.55 -15.69
N TRP A 65 4.56 10.48 -16.60
CA TRP A 65 5.66 11.45 -16.50
C TRP A 65 5.62 12.27 -15.21
N TYR A 66 4.43 12.49 -14.66
CA TYR A 66 4.22 13.09 -13.35
C TYR A 66 3.12 12.36 -12.58
N ALA A 67 3.49 11.78 -11.44
CA ALA A 67 2.52 11.15 -10.55
C ALA A 67 1.60 12.22 -9.93
N GLN A 68 0.30 12.08 -10.19
CA GLN A 68 -0.71 12.98 -9.67
C GLN A 68 -0.84 12.82 -8.15
N PRO A 69 -0.78 13.90 -7.35
CA PRO A 69 -0.87 13.81 -5.89
C PRO A 69 -2.11 13.04 -5.40
N LYS A 70 -3.26 13.24 -6.05
CA LYS A 70 -4.50 12.52 -5.70
C LYS A 70 -4.38 11.00 -5.87
N ALA A 71 -3.72 10.55 -6.95
CA ALA A 71 -3.49 9.12 -7.17
C ALA A 71 -2.52 8.55 -6.13
N VAL A 72 -1.45 9.28 -5.81
CA VAL A 72 -0.50 8.86 -4.76
C VAL A 72 -1.17 8.80 -3.39
N ALA A 73 -2.02 9.77 -3.06
CA ALA A 73 -2.81 9.78 -1.82
C ALA A 73 -3.73 8.57 -1.71
N PHE A 74 -4.37 8.17 -2.83
CA PHE A 74 -5.21 6.97 -2.86
C PHE A 74 -4.43 5.71 -2.48
N PHE A 75 -3.22 5.50 -3.01
CA PHE A 75 -2.40 4.34 -2.66
C PHE A 75 -1.92 4.37 -1.22
N ILE A 76 -1.51 5.54 -0.71
CA ILE A 76 -1.12 5.71 0.70
C ILE A 76 -2.28 5.33 1.63
N LEU A 77 -3.50 5.76 1.31
CA LEU A 77 -4.69 5.39 2.09
C LEU A 77 -4.97 3.88 2.01
N GLY A 78 -4.77 3.27 0.84
CA GLY A 78 -4.85 1.82 0.67
C GLY A 78 -3.84 1.07 1.54
N ASP A 79 -2.56 1.47 1.48
CA ASP A 79 -1.47 0.90 2.29
C ASP A 79 -1.77 1.05 3.79
N ALA A 80 -2.21 2.24 4.22
CA ALA A 80 -2.58 2.50 5.61
C ALA A 80 -3.77 1.63 6.05
N SER A 81 -4.80 1.50 5.20
CA SER A 81 -5.95 0.64 5.47
C SER A 81 -5.54 -0.83 5.59
N TRP A 82 -4.61 -1.29 4.76
CA TRP A 82 -4.07 -2.64 4.85
C TRP A 82 -3.33 -2.91 6.16
N VAL A 83 -2.48 -1.97 6.58
CA VAL A 83 -1.75 -2.05 7.85
C VAL A 83 -2.72 -2.06 9.03
N LEU A 84 -3.64 -1.11 9.09
CA LEU A 84 -4.61 -1.00 10.18
C LEU A 84 -5.54 -2.22 10.23
N GLY A 85 -6.01 -2.70 9.08
CA GLY A 85 -6.80 -3.92 8.98
C GLY A 85 -6.04 -5.13 9.51
N THR A 86 -4.77 -5.29 9.13
CA THR A 86 -3.91 -6.38 9.62
C THR A 86 -3.75 -6.31 11.14
N LEU A 87 -3.46 -5.13 11.70
CA LEU A 87 -3.33 -4.96 13.14
C LEU A 87 -4.63 -5.24 13.89
N ALA A 88 -5.77 -4.82 13.34
CA ALA A 88 -7.08 -5.09 13.94
C ALA A 88 -7.41 -6.59 13.94
N LEU A 89 -7.11 -7.31 12.86
CA LEU A 89 -7.28 -8.77 12.78
C LEU A 89 -6.39 -9.49 13.79
N LEU A 90 -5.12 -9.08 13.92
CA LEU A 90 -4.19 -9.62 14.91
C LEU A 90 -4.66 -9.36 16.34
N ALA A 91 -5.06 -8.13 16.66
CA ALA A 91 -5.49 -7.74 18.00
C ALA A 91 -6.78 -8.45 18.45
N SER A 92 -7.67 -8.75 17.51
CA SER A 92 -8.92 -9.47 17.76
C SER A 92 -8.78 -10.99 17.67
N ASN A 93 -7.60 -11.50 17.28
CA ASN A 93 -7.37 -12.91 16.94
C ASN A 93 -8.40 -13.43 15.91
N PHE A 94 -8.88 -12.54 15.05
CA PHE A 94 -9.88 -12.83 14.04
C PHE A 94 -9.18 -13.20 12.73
N TRP A 95 -9.51 -14.38 12.20
CA TRP A 95 -8.92 -15.03 11.02
C TRP A 95 -7.44 -15.39 11.10
N ILE A 96 -6.56 -14.45 11.46
CA ILE A 96 -5.11 -14.65 11.49
C ILE A 96 -4.76 -15.45 12.75
N GLN A 97 -4.37 -16.71 12.57
CA GLN A 97 -4.11 -17.64 13.67
C GLN A 97 -2.81 -18.40 13.41
N GLY A 98 -2.08 -18.68 14.48
CA GLY A 98 -0.82 -19.42 14.43
C GLY A 98 0.41 -18.53 14.29
N THR A 99 1.50 -18.99 14.87
CA THR A 99 2.73 -18.19 15.03
C THR A 99 3.32 -17.74 13.69
N ALA A 100 3.37 -18.63 12.69
CA ALA A 100 3.92 -18.31 11.38
C ALA A 100 3.08 -17.23 10.66
N ALA A 101 1.74 -17.36 10.69
CA ALA A 101 0.83 -16.39 10.09
C ALA A 101 1.00 -15.00 10.72
N ILE A 102 1.03 -14.94 12.05
CA ILE A 102 1.20 -13.68 12.80
C ILE A 102 2.50 -12.97 12.39
N TRP A 103 3.63 -13.69 12.40
CA TRP A 103 4.91 -13.10 12.02
C TRP A 103 4.94 -12.66 10.55
N SER A 104 4.42 -13.48 9.63
CA SER A 104 4.32 -13.10 8.21
C SER A 104 3.45 -11.85 8.02
N SER A 105 2.30 -11.77 8.69
CA SER A 105 1.41 -10.61 8.63
C SER A 105 2.07 -9.35 9.18
N LEU A 106 2.81 -9.43 10.29
CA LEU A 106 3.56 -8.30 10.86
C LEU A 106 4.66 -7.81 9.91
N ILE A 107 5.44 -8.72 9.33
CA ILE A 107 6.49 -8.38 8.37
C ILE A 107 5.90 -7.66 7.15
N VAL A 108 4.81 -8.19 6.59
CA VAL A 108 4.12 -7.57 5.46
C VAL A 108 3.55 -6.21 5.84
N ALA A 109 2.94 -6.06 7.01
CA ALA A 109 2.41 -4.78 7.49
C ALA A 109 3.52 -3.73 7.65
N ILE A 110 4.68 -4.09 8.19
CA ILE A 110 5.84 -3.19 8.31
C ILE A 110 6.33 -2.77 6.92
N MET A 111 6.46 -3.73 5.99
CA MET A 111 6.89 -3.45 4.62
C MET A 111 5.93 -2.48 3.92
N VAL A 112 4.62 -2.79 3.91
CA VAL A 112 3.58 -1.97 3.28
C VAL A 112 3.52 -0.58 3.93
N GLY A 113 3.56 -0.51 5.26
CA GLY A 113 3.59 0.77 5.99
C GLY A 113 4.81 1.62 5.65
N THR A 114 5.98 1.00 5.48
CA THR A 114 7.21 1.70 5.06
C THR A 114 7.10 2.24 3.65
N LEU A 115 6.52 1.46 2.72
CA LEU A 115 6.28 1.89 1.34
C LEU A 115 5.28 3.06 1.30
N GLY A 116 4.17 2.96 2.01
CA GLY A 116 3.16 4.02 2.10
C GLY A 116 3.73 5.31 2.72
N TYR A 117 4.52 5.20 3.79
CA TYR A 117 5.22 6.35 4.37
C TYR A 117 6.21 7.00 3.39
N GLY A 118 6.97 6.19 2.65
CA GLY A 118 7.85 6.67 1.59
C GLY A 118 7.09 7.44 0.51
N GLN A 119 5.99 6.87 0.01
CA GLN A 119 5.13 7.52 -0.98
C GLN A 119 4.57 8.85 -0.46
N TYR A 120 4.17 8.91 0.81
CA TYR A 120 3.74 10.16 1.46
C TYR A 120 4.87 11.21 1.48
N HIS A 121 6.05 10.81 1.93
CA HIS A 121 7.20 11.70 2.06
C HIS A 121 7.65 12.29 0.71
N PHE A 122 7.81 11.45 -0.30
CA PHE A 122 8.31 11.87 -1.62
C PHE A 122 7.22 12.37 -2.58
N GLY A 123 5.96 11.97 -2.37
CA GLY A 123 4.85 12.29 -3.27
C GLY A 123 3.95 13.44 -2.83
N LEU A 124 3.72 13.60 -1.52
CA LEU A 124 2.75 14.57 -0.97
C LEU A 124 3.41 15.65 -0.12
N ARG A 125 4.16 15.28 0.92
CA ARG A 125 4.69 16.21 1.94
C ARG A 125 5.55 17.32 1.31
N LYS A 126 6.47 16.97 0.42
CA LYS A 126 7.38 17.95 -0.19
C LYS A 126 6.69 18.88 -1.19
N LYS A 127 5.63 18.44 -1.87
CA LYS A 127 4.85 19.30 -2.77
C LYS A 127 4.07 20.36 -2.00
N GLN A 128 3.46 19.99 -0.88
CA GLN A 128 2.80 20.95 0.01
C GLN A 128 3.79 21.98 0.56
N VAL A 129 4.96 21.54 1.05
CA VAL A 129 6.00 22.47 1.55
C VAL A 129 6.48 23.41 0.44
N ARG A 130 6.71 22.91 -0.78
CA ARG A 130 7.09 23.77 -1.91
C ARG A 130 6.00 24.79 -2.25
N GLN A 131 4.73 24.39 -2.27
CA GLN A 131 3.60 25.32 -2.50
C GLN A 131 3.50 26.40 -1.42
N LEU A 132 3.75 26.06 -0.15
CA LEU A 132 3.73 27.02 0.95
C LEU A 132 4.90 28.02 0.89
N ILE A 133 6.08 27.58 0.43
CA ILE A 133 7.25 28.46 0.25
C ILE A 133 7.09 29.36 -0.97
N GLU A 134 6.48 28.85 -2.05
CA GLU A 134 6.27 29.58 -3.31
C GLU A 134 5.04 30.53 -3.26
N GLN A 135 4.19 30.45 -2.21
CA GLN A 135 3.09 31.39 -1.95
C GLN A 135 3.19 32.04 -0.57
N PRO A 136 4.17 32.91 -0.30
CA PRO A 136 4.28 33.60 0.99
C PRO A 136 3.22 34.71 1.20
N GLU A 137 2.52 35.17 0.15
CA GLU A 137 1.87 36.49 0.15
C GLU A 137 0.35 36.50 -0.18
N SER A 138 -0.37 35.40 0.03
CA SER A 138 -1.85 35.41 -0.12
C SER A 138 -2.63 35.02 1.12
N THR A 139 -1.97 34.85 2.27
CA THR A 139 -2.65 34.90 3.57
C THR A 139 -2.94 36.36 3.92
N GLY A 140 -3.73 37.02 3.08
CA GLY A 140 -4.51 38.18 3.48
C GLY A 140 -5.52 37.71 4.51
N LEU A 141 -5.12 37.70 5.77
CA LEU A 141 -6.07 37.82 6.86
C LEU A 141 -6.39 39.33 6.99
N PRO A 142 -7.68 39.70 7.06
CA PRO A 142 -8.07 41.07 7.39
C PRO A 142 -7.55 41.48 8.78
#